data_AF-A0A1K1MD30-F1
#
_entry.id   AF-A0A1K1MD30-F1
#
_cell.length_a   1.000
_cell.length_b   1.000
_cell.length_c   1.000
_cell.angle_alpha   90.00
_cell.angle_beta   90.00
_cell.angle_gamma   90.00
#
_symmetry.space_group_name_H-M   'P 1'
#
loop_
_entity.id
_entity.type
_entity.pdbx_description
1 polymer ?
#
loop_
_entity_poly.entity_id
_entity_poly.type
_entity_poly.pdbx_seq_one_letter_code
_entity_poly.pdbx_strand_id
1 'polypeptide(L)'
;MSSMNSTPSGERVHIGFFGCRNAGKSSVVNAVTGQDIALVSDVAGTTTDPVSKAMELLPVGPVLIIDTPGIDDVGGLGEMRVQRTKRVLNKTDCAVLIADITKGLNESDRELIALFKEKGIPYVIAMNKNDLTADKTELPEGAIAVSAVTGENIFELKELIAAATKGRENPRRLAGDLVSEGDLVVLVVPIDSAAPKGRLILPQQMTIRDLLESGAIPVVCRETELAHTLSALGTKPKLVITDSQAFAKVAAIVPEDITLTSFSILMARYKGFLESAVKGAAAIGRLKDGDKVLISEGCTHHRQCGDIGTVKLPAWLKKRTSAELDLEFSSGTGFPEDLSKFALVIHCGGCMLGEREVTYRSKCAQDAGIPMTNYGTAIAYMNGILKRTLAPFPDLQALV
;
A
#
# COMPACT_ATOMS: atom_id res chain seq x y z
N MET A 1 -12.85 16.67 17.06
CA MET A 1 -12.25 17.16 15.79
C MET A 1 -11.29 16.10 15.28
N SER A 2 -11.73 15.26 14.34
CA SER A 2 -10.84 14.36 13.61
C SER A 2 -9.91 15.24 12.76
N SER A 3 -8.62 15.25 13.08
CA SER A 3 -7.61 15.91 12.25
C SER A 3 -7.62 15.27 10.87
N MET A 4 -7.77 16.07 9.81
CA MET A 4 -7.74 15.68 8.40
C MET A 4 -6.48 14.87 7.98
N ASN A 5 -5.46 14.86 8.85
CA ASN A 5 -4.17 14.17 8.69
C ASN A 5 -4.06 12.84 9.47
N SER A 6 -5.13 12.31 10.08
CA SER A 6 -5.04 11.11 10.92
C SER A 6 -4.98 9.79 10.13
N THR A 7 -5.69 9.70 8.99
CA THR A 7 -5.72 8.46 8.21
C THR A 7 -4.45 8.32 7.37
N PRO A 8 -3.66 7.23 7.54
CA PRO A 8 -2.48 6.97 6.75
C PRO A 8 -2.79 6.81 5.25
N SER A 9 -1.83 7.17 4.39
CA SER A 9 -1.99 7.07 2.92
C SER A 9 -2.29 5.67 2.39
N GLY A 10 -1.81 4.64 3.09
CA GLY A 10 -2.04 3.24 2.72
C GLY A 10 -3.43 2.73 3.09
N GLU A 11 -4.20 3.52 3.84
CA GLU A 11 -5.55 3.22 4.33
C GLU A 11 -6.60 4.15 3.70
N ARG A 12 -6.20 4.96 2.71
CA ARG A 12 -7.10 5.84 1.94
C ARG A 12 -7.49 5.16 0.64
N VAL A 13 -8.71 5.40 0.18
CA VAL A 13 -9.13 5.00 -1.18
C VAL A 13 -8.47 5.93 -2.20
N HIS A 14 -7.75 5.38 -3.18
CA HIS A 14 -7.05 6.15 -4.20
C HIS A 14 -7.96 6.38 -5.41
N ILE A 15 -8.36 7.64 -5.63
CA ILE A 15 -9.22 8.03 -6.74
C ILE A 15 -8.37 8.78 -7.77
N GLY A 16 -8.20 8.18 -8.94
CA GLY A 16 -7.42 8.77 -10.03
C GLY A 16 -8.30 9.52 -11.02
N PHE A 17 -7.95 10.76 -11.35
CA PHE A 17 -8.61 11.56 -12.38
C PHE A 17 -7.78 11.55 -13.65
N PHE A 18 -8.39 11.10 -14.75
CA PHE A 18 -7.74 10.87 -16.04
C PHE A 18 -8.51 11.54 -17.17
N GLY A 19 -7.86 11.68 -18.33
CA GLY A 19 -8.46 12.28 -19.53
C GLY A 19 -7.52 13.22 -20.27
N CYS A 20 -7.97 13.72 -21.40
CA CYS A 20 -7.18 14.58 -22.28
C CYS A 20 -6.93 15.98 -21.71
N ARG A 21 -5.98 16.72 -22.30
CA ARG A 21 -5.76 18.13 -22.00
C ARG A 21 -7.02 18.92 -22.33
N ASN A 22 -7.26 19.96 -21.56
CA ASN A 22 -8.39 20.87 -21.77
C ASN A 22 -9.79 20.22 -21.63
N ALA A 23 -9.90 18.94 -21.24
CA ALA A 23 -11.18 18.30 -20.87
C ALA A 23 -11.78 18.88 -19.57
N GLY A 24 -11.01 19.71 -18.84
CA GLY A 24 -11.43 20.34 -17.59
C GLY A 24 -11.21 19.47 -16.36
N LYS A 25 -10.22 18.57 -16.39
CA LYS A 25 -9.88 17.68 -15.26
C LYS A 25 -9.76 18.40 -13.93
N SER A 26 -8.85 19.35 -13.84
CA SER A 26 -8.59 20.08 -12.60
C SER A 26 -9.82 20.89 -12.14
N SER A 27 -10.64 21.39 -13.07
CA SER A 27 -11.91 22.06 -12.74
C SER A 27 -12.91 21.10 -12.10
N VAL A 28 -13.09 19.89 -12.67
CA VAL A 28 -13.97 18.87 -12.09
C VAL A 28 -13.42 18.37 -10.75
N VAL A 29 -12.10 18.18 -10.62
CA VAL A 29 -11.46 17.82 -9.35
C VAL A 29 -11.80 18.87 -8.28
N ASN A 30 -11.64 20.16 -8.57
CA ASN A 30 -11.99 21.23 -7.64
C ASN A 30 -13.49 21.24 -7.30
N ALA A 31 -14.37 21.05 -8.30
CA ALA A 31 -15.81 21.00 -8.10
C ALA A 31 -16.24 19.81 -7.22
N VAL A 32 -15.72 18.60 -7.48
CA VAL A 32 -15.99 17.37 -6.70
C VAL A 32 -15.49 17.50 -5.26
N THR A 33 -14.34 18.13 -5.08
CA THR A 33 -13.71 18.27 -3.76
C THR A 33 -14.23 19.46 -2.96
N GLY A 34 -14.92 20.41 -3.59
CA GLY A 34 -15.41 21.63 -2.94
C GLY A 34 -14.30 22.51 -2.37
N GLN A 35 -13.07 22.34 -2.86
CA GLN A 35 -11.90 23.10 -2.46
C GLN A 35 -11.21 23.64 -3.71
N ASP A 36 -10.74 24.89 -3.66
CA ASP A 36 -9.72 25.38 -4.58
C ASP A 36 -8.43 24.64 -4.27
N ILE A 37 -8.31 23.42 -4.80
CA ILE A 37 -7.05 22.71 -4.78
C ILE A 37 -6.15 23.46 -5.76
N ALA A 38 -5.38 24.41 -5.24
CA ALA A 38 -4.20 24.89 -5.92
C ALA A 38 -3.27 23.66 -6.04
N LEU A 39 -3.36 22.95 -7.17
CA LEU A 39 -2.48 21.86 -7.55
C LEU A 39 -1.10 22.44 -7.90
N VAL A 40 -0.46 23.08 -6.93
CA VAL A 40 0.87 23.64 -7.08
C VAL A 40 1.84 22.52 -6.74
N SER A 41 2.65 22.12 -7.72
CA SER A 41 3.86 21.36 -7.45
C SER A 41 4.84 22.27 -6.71
N ASP A 42 5.33 21.85 -5.55
CA ASP A 42 6.35 22.58 -4.78
C ASP A 42 7.70 22.68 -5.53
N VAL A 43 7.85 22.01 -6.68
CA VAL A 43 9.06 22.02 -7.50
C VAL A 43 8.80 22.75 -8.82
N ALA A 44 9.24 24.01 -8.90
CA ALA A 44 9.23 24.80 -10.14
C ALA A 44 9.95 24.03 -11.27
N GLY A 45 9.19 23.61 -12.30
CA GLY A 45 9.69 22.83 -13.45
C GLY A 45 9.08 21.44 -13.65
N THR A 46 8.14 20.99 -12.80
CA THR A 46 7.66 19.58 -12.76
C THR A 46 6.17 19.38 -13.10
N THR A 47 5.60 20.13 -14.05
CA THR A 47 4.19 19.97 -14.54
C THR A 47 3.87 18.61 -15.19
N THR A 48 4.68 17.58 -14.94
CA THR A 48 4.57 16.23 -15.49
C THR A 48 4.39 15.14 -14.44
N ASP A 49 4.51 15.42 -13.14
CA ASP A 49 4.33 14.41 -12.08
C ASP A 49 2.88 14.41 -11.54
N PRO A 50 2.26 13.23 -11.33
CA PRO A 50 0.92 13.14 -10.73
C PRO A 50 0.88 13.82 -9.37
N VAL A 51 -0.08 14.72 -9.18
CA VAL A 51 -0.26 15.44 -7.91
C VAL A 51 -1.29 14.68 -7.07
N SER A 52 -0.94 14.36 -5.83
CA SER A 52 -1.82 13.64 -4.91
C SER A 52 -2.18 14.47 -3.69
N LYS A 53 -3.47 14.53 -3.33
CA LYS A 53 -3.96 15.24 -2.14
C LYS A 53 -4.84 14.35 -1.29
N ALA A 54 -4.50 14.25 -0.01
CA ALA A 54 -5.28 13.54 0.99
C ALA A 54 -6.44 14.42 1.50
N MET A 55 -7.65 13.88 1.55
CA MET A 55 -8.83 14.58 2.08
C MET A 55 -9.95 13.63 2.52
N GLU A 56 -11.03 14.18 3.07
CA GLU A 56 -12.30 13.49 3.27
C GLU A 56 -13.24 13.85 2.12
N LEU A 57 -13.73 12.86 1.38
CA LEU A 57 -14.70 13.03 0.31
C LEU A 57 -15.99 12.35 0.71
N LEU A 58 -17.00 13.10 1.16
CA LEU A 58 -18.31 12.52 1.45
C LEU A 58 -19.05 12.16 0.15
N PRO A 59 -19.70 10.98 0.05
CA PRO A 59 -19.88 9.98 1.13
C PRO A 59 -18.81 8.87 1.19
N VAL A 60 -17.73 8.93 0.40
CA VAL A 60 -16.64 7.92 0.36
C VAL A 60 -15.86 7.81 1.68
N GLY A 61 -15.58 8.93 2.36
CA GLY A 61 -14.70 8.99 3.52
C GLY A 61 -13.26 9.39 3.16
N PRO A 62 -12.22 8.82 3.82
CA PRO A 62 -10.84 9.24 3.61
C PRO A 62 -10.29 8.75 2.27
N VAL A 63 -9.92 9.71 1.41
CA VAL A 63 -9.43 9.44 0.06
C VAL A 63 -8.07 10.08 -0.19
N LEU A 64 -7.37 9.56 -1.20
CA LEU A 64 -6.24 10.19 -1.85
C LEU A 64 -6.66 10.49 -3.29
N ILE A 65 -6.88 11.77 -3.60
CA ILE A 65 -7.16 12.22 -4.95
C ILE A 65 -5.84 12.29 -5.71
N ILE A 66 -5.77 11.68 -6.89
CA ILE A 66 -4.58 11.67 -7.75
C ILE A 66 -4.97 12.32 -9.08
N ASP A 67 -4.48 13.54 -9.33
CA ASP A 67 -4.63 14.20 -10.62
C ASP A 67 -3.49 13.79 -11.55
N THR A 68 -3.84 13.38 -12.77
CA THR A 68 -2.87 12.94 -13.78
C THR A 68 -2.74 13.98 -14.90
N PRO A 69 -1.53 14.20 -15.43
CA PRO A 69 -1.36 15.04 -16.62
C PRO A 69 -2.21 14.54 -17.80
N GLY A 70 -2.58 15.45 -18.71
CA GLY A 70 -3.30 15.08 -19.93
C GLY A 70 -2.49 14.11 -20.82
N ILE A 71 -3.20 13.11 -21.36
CA ILE A 71 -2.63 11.93 -22.04
C ILE A 71 -2.34 12.13 -23.55
N ASP A 72 -2.96 13.12 -24.18
CA ASP A 72 -3.06 13.37 -25.64
C ASP A 72 -1.92 14.24 -26.22
N ASP A 73 -0.78 14.35 -25.54
CA ASP A 73 0.31 15.22 -25.97
C ASP A 73 1.18 14.56 -27.05
N VAL A 74 1.28 15.20 -28.22
CA VAL A 74 2.11 14.74 -29.35
C VAL A 74 3.54 15.29 -29.19
N GLY A 75 4.48 14.43 -28.80
CA GLY A 75 5.91 14.73 -28.72
C GLY A 75 6.71 13.61 -28.05
N GLY A 76 8.04 13.59 -28.20
CA GLY A 76 8.98 12.53 -27.74
C GLY A 76 9.01 12.20 -26.23
N LEU A 77 8.03 12.70 -25.46
CA LEU A 77 7.76 12.42 -24.05
C LEU A 77 6.55 11.47 -23.83
N GLY A 78 5.92 10.97 -24.91
CA GLY A 78 4.72 10.13 -24.86
C GLY A 78 4.91 8.82 -24.08
N GLU A 79 5.98 8.06 -24.34
CA GLU A 79 6.25 6.78 -23.66
C GLU A 79 6.40 6.93 -22.14
N MET A 80 7.15 7.95 -21.70
CA MET A 80 7.29 8.26 -20.28
C MET A 80 5.95 8.60 -19.61
N ARG A 81 5.00 9.19 -20.34
CA ARG A 81 3.67 9.50 -19.80
C ARG A 81 2.76 8.28 -19.75
N VAL A 82 2.77 7.43 -20.77
CA VAL A 82 2.06 6.14 -20.75
C VAL A 82 2.53 5.30 -19.57
N GLN A 83 3.85 5.23 -19.34
CA GLN A 83 4.41 4.56 -18.15
C GLN A 83 3.92 5.21 -16.85
N ARG A 84 3.88 6.54 -16.74
CA ARG A 84 3.35 7.24 -15.55
C ARG A 84 1.88 6.95 -15.30
N THR A 85 1.04 7.02 -16.33
CA THR A 85 -0.38 6.68 -16.24
C THR A 85 -0.54 5.24 -15.77
N LYS A 86 0.21 4.29 -16.35
CA LYS A 86 0.22 2.89 -15.90
C LYS A 86 0.61 2.77 -14.42
N ARG A 87 1.63 3.49 -13.96
CA ARG A 87 2.05 3.51 -12.53
C ARG A 87 0.97 4.05 -11.62
N VAL A 88 0.25 5.10 -12.01
CA VAL A 88 -0.89 5.62 -11.23
C VAL A 88 -2.00 4.57 -11.17
N LEU A 89 -2.35 3.94 -12.30
CA LEU A 89 -3.39 2.91 -12.36
C LEU A 89 -3.09 1.69 -11.49
N ASN A 90 -1.81 1.36 -11.28
CA ASN A 90 -1.41 0.26 -10.41
C ASN A 90 -1.75 0.49 -8.94
N LYS A 91 -2.00 1.73 -8.52
CA LYS A 91 -2.44 2.09 -7.16
C LYS A 91 -3.84 2.70 -7.10
N THR A 92 -4.49 2.96 -8.23
CA THR A 92 -5.84 3.54 -8.30
C THR A 92 -6.93 2.50 -7.96
N ASP A 93 -7.72 2.79 -6.94
CA ASP A 93 -8.87 1.97 -6.54
C ASP A 93 -10.13 2.29 -7.36
N CYS A 94 -10.29 3.54 -7.81
CA CYS A 94 -11.36 4.00 -8.71
C CYS A 94 -10.83 5.06 -9.68
N ALA A 95 -11.15 4.94 -10.97
CA ALA A 95 -10.77 5.92 -11.99
C ALA A 95 -11.96 6.82 -12.37
N VAL A 96 -11.70 8.10 -12.58
CA VAL A 96 -12.66 9.06 -13.14
C VAL A 96 -12.10 9.55 -14.46
N LEU A 97 -12.71 9.16 -15.57
CA LEU A 97 -12.37 9.65 -16.89
C LEU A 97 -13.13 10.92 -17.17
N ILE A 98 -12.43 12.00 -17.46
CA ILE A 98 -13.03 13.30 -17.80
C ILE A 98 -12.78 13.55 -19.28
N ALA A 99 -13.88 13.66 -20.03
CA ALA A 99 -13.88 13.98 -21.44
C ALA A 99 -14.69 15.26 -21.70
N ASP A 100 -14.37 15.95 -22.79
CA ASP A 100 -15.10 17.14 -23.24
C ASP A 100 -16.35 16.70 -24.00
N ILE A 101 -17.54 17.01 -23.49
CA ILE A 101 -18.81 16.59 -24.11
C ILE A 101 -18.96 17.13 -25.53
N THR A 102 -18.40 18.30 -25.83
CA THR A 102 -18.45 18.93 -27.17
C THR A 102 -17.64 18.16 -28.22
N LYS A 103 -16.74 17.28 -27.79
CA LYS A 103 -15.83 16.50 -28.65
C LYS A 103 -16.13 15.00 -28.62
N GLY A 104 -16.93 14.54 -27.66
CA GLY A 104 -17.14 13.11 -27.41
C GLY A 104 -15.87 12.40 -26.92
N LEU A 105 -15.92 11.07 -26.87
CA LEU A 105 -14.77 10.23 -26.50
C LEU A 105 -13.80 10.05 -27.68
N ASN A 106 -12.57 10.52 -27.51
CA ASN A 106 -11.50 10.32 -28.49
C ASN A 106 -10.78 8.96 -28.33
N GLU A 107 -9.76 8.71 -29.15
CA GLU A 107 -8.98 7.47 -29.12
C GLU A 107 -8.27 7.26 -27.78
N SER A 108 -7.60 8.28 -27.25
CA SER A 108 -6.89 8.18 -25.97
C SER A 108 -7.82 7.93 -24.79
N ASP A 109 -9.05 8.48 -24.82
CA ASP A 109 -10.08 8.18 -23.82
C ASP A 109 -10.50 6.70 -23.88
N ARG A 110 -10.63 6.13 -25.09
CA ARG A 110 -10.96 4.71 -25.29
C ARG A 110 -9.82 3.79 -24.85
N GLU A 111 -8.57 4.17 -25.09
CA GLU A 111 -7.39 3.45 -24.58
C GLU A 111 -7.36 3.40 -23.05
N LEU A 112 -7.68 4.52 -22.38
CA LEU A 112 -7.81 4.53 -20.92
C LEU A 112 -8.92 3.60 -20.43
N ILE A 113 -10.09 3.63 -21.07
CA ILE A 113 -11.19 2.71 -20.73
C ILE A 113 -10.73 1.25 -20.88
N ALA A 114 -10.00 0.93 -21.95
CA ALA A 114 -9.44 -0.41 -22.14
C ALA A 114 -8.46 -0.79 -21.03
N LEU A 115 -7.56 0.12 -20.63
CA LEU A 115 -6.62 -0.09 -19.52
C LEU A 115 -7.33 -0.26 -18.17
N PHE A 116 -8.42 0.48 -17.92
CA PHE A 116 -9.21 0.33 -16.70
C PHE A 116 -9.84 -1.06 -16.63
N LYS A 117 -10.43 -1.52 -17.74
CA LYS A 117 -11.00 -2.87 -17.87
C LYS A 117 -9.95 -3.95 -17.71
N GLU A 118 -8.81 -3.84 -18.40
CA GLU A 118 -7.68 -4.78 -18.30
C GLU A 118 -7.20 -4.94 -16.85
N LYS A 119 -7.15 -3.84 -16.10
CA LYS A 119 -6.67 -3.81 -14.71
C LYS A 119 -7.76 -4.06 -13.66
N GLY A 120 -9.02 -4.28 -14.06
CA GLY A 120 -10.15 -4.44 -13.14
C GLY A 120 -10.40 -3.22 -12.25
N ILE A 121 -10.09 -2.02 -12.75
CA ILE A 121 -10.32 -0.75 -12.05
C ILE A 121 -11.76 -0.31 -12.35
N PRO A 122 -12.61 -0.12 -11.34
CA PRO A 122 -13.93 0.44 -11.54
C PRO A 122 -13.76 1.90 -11.95
N TYR A 123 -14.58 2.36 -12.89
CA TYR A 123 -14.42 3.70 -13.44
C TYR A 123 -15.76 4.39 -13.69
N VAL A 124 -15.73 5.72 -13.64
CA VAL A 124 -16.86 6.59 -13.98
C VAL A 124 -16.42 7.51 -15.12
N ILE A 125 -17.28 7.69 -16.13
CA ILE A 125 -17.03 8.61 -17.24
C ILE A 125 -17.82 9.90 -16.98
N ALA A 126 -17.12 11.02 -16.83
CA ALA A 126 -17.68 12.36 -16.68
C ALA A 126 -17.47 13.14 -17.99
N MET A 127 -18.57 13.36 -18.72
CA MET A 127 -18.61 14.21 -19.92
C MET A 127 -18.78 15.66 -19.48
N ASN A 128 -17.67 16.36 -19.30
CA ASN A 128 -17.60 17.71 -18.76
C ASN A 128 -17.91 18.79 -19.83
N LYS A 129 -18.19 20.02 -19.37
CA LYS A 129 -18.59 21.19 -20.17
C LYS A 129 -20.00 21.11 -20.75
N ASN A 130 -20.91 20.47 -20.03
CA ASN A 130 -22.32 20.39 -20.42
C ASN A 130 -22.98 21.77 -20.61
N ASP A 131 -22.47 22.81 -19.94
CA ASP A 131 -22.90 24.20 -20.11
C ASP A 131 -22.65 24.77 -21.52
N LEU A 132 -21.76 24.16 -22.31
CA LEU A 132 -21.44 24.59 -23.68
C LEU A 132 -22.30 23.90 -24.74
N THR A 133 -23.18 22.98 -24.36
CA THR A 133 -24.04 22.23 -25.27
C THR A 133 -25.51 22.51 -24.97
N ALA A 134 -26.25 23.02 -25.94
CA ALA A 134 -27.69 23.23 -25.82
C ALA A 134 -28.51 21.96 -26.12
N ASP A 135 -27.93 21.02 -26.87
CA ASP A 135 -28.59 19.78 -27.30
C ASP A 135 -28.32 18.62 -26.33
N LYS A 136 -29.33 17.77 -26.13
CA LYS A 136 -29.18 16.48 -25.44
C LYS A 136 -28.32 15.55 -26.30
N THR A 137 -27.00 15.67 -26.14
CA THR A 137 -26.04 14.76 -26.76
C THR A 137 -26.25 13.37 -26.17
N GLU A 138 -26.35 12.34 -27.01
CA GLU A 138 -26.36 10.96 -26.52
C GLU A 138 -25.06 10.68 -25.78
N LEU A 139 -25.18 10.31 -24.51
CA LEU A 139 -24.04 10.01 -23.66
C LEU A 139 -23.58 8.56 -23.90
N PRO A 140 -22.27 8.30 -23.82
CA PRO A 140 -21.77 6.93 -23.75
C PRO A 140 -22.44 6.16 -22.60
N GLU A 141 -22.62 4.85 -22.76
CA GLU A 141 -23.18 4.01 -21.71
C GLU A 141 -22.41 4.16 -20.40
N GLY A 142 -23.14 4.41 -19.30
CA GLY A 142 -22.55 4.61 -17.97
C GLY A 142 -21.83 5.94 -17.78
N ALA A 143 -21.92 6.88 -18.73
CA ALA A 143 -21.39 8.23 -18.58
C ALA A 143 -22.40 9.20 -17.97
N ILE A 144 -21.89 10.23 -17.29
CA ILE A 144 -22.67 11.34 -16.74
C ILE A 144 -22.21 12.66 -17.37
N ALA A 145 -23.15 13.48 -17.83
CA ALA A 145 -22.87 14.85 -18.25
C ALA A 145 -22.69 15.73 -17.03
N VAL A 146 -21.62 16.52 -16.97
CA VAL A 146 -21.34 17.43 -15.84
C VAL A 146 -20.88 18.79 -16.34
N SER A 147 -21.01 19.82 -15.50
CA SER A 147 -20.33 21.09 -15.70
C SER A 147 -19.60 21.50 -14.43
N ALA A 148 -18.27 21.54 -14.50
CA ALA A 148 -17.46 22.09 -13.44
C ALA A 148 -17.68 23.61 -13.24
N VAL A 149 -18.23 24.32 -14.24
CA VAL A 149 -18.47 25.77 -14.19
C VAL A 149 -19.78 26.07 -13.46
N THR A 150 -20.87 25.40 -13.83
CA THR A 150 -22.19 25.64 -13.24
C THR A 150 -22.44 24.78 -11.99
N GLY A 151 -21.65 23.73 -11.78
CA GLY A 151 -21.86 22.73 -10.73
C GLY A 151 -22.88 21.65 -11.09
N GLU A 152 -23.42 21.67 -12.32
CA GLU A 152 -24.40 20.69 -12.79
C GLU A 152 -23.86 19.26 -12.68
N ASN A 153 -24.65 18.38 -12.06
CA ASN A 153 -24.40 16.95 -11.87
C ASN A 153 -23.11 16.58 -11.10
N ILE A 154 -22.46 17.54 -10.43
CA ILE A 154 -21.25 17.28 -9.64
C ILE A 154 -21.56 16.44 -8.40
N PHE A 155 -22.74 16.62 -7.78
CA PHE A 155 -23.16 15.80 -6.65
C PHE A 155 -23.40 14.34 -7.09
N GLU A 156 -24.09 14.14 -8.20
CA GLU A 156 -24.36 12.84 -8.80
C GLU A 156 -23.06 12.14 -9.22
N LEU A 157 -22.09 12.88 -9.75
CA LEU A 157 -20.74 12.35 -10.00
C LEU A 157 -20.08 11.85 -8.71
N LYS A 158 -20.23 12.55 -7.58
CA LYS A 158 -19.70 12.09 -6.29
C LYS A 158 -20.37 10.80 -5.82
N GLU A 159 -21.69 10.69 -5.98
CA GLU A 159 -22.43 9.46 -5.64
C GLU A 159 -21.99 8.29 -6.53
N LEU A 160 -21.76 8.50 -7.82
CA LEU A 160 -21.23 7.48 -8.72
C LEU A 160 -19.81 7.05 -8.33
N ILE A 161 -18.94 7.99 -7.98
CA ILE A 161 -17.60 7.69 -7.46
C ILE A 161 -17.70 6.86 -6.17
N ALA A 162 -18.61 7.22 -5.26
CA ALA A 162 -18.83 6.47 -4.03
C ALA A 162 -19.40 5.07 -4.26
N ALA A 163 -20.30 4.92 -5.22
CA ALA A 163 -20.80 3.61 -5.63
C ALA A 163 -19.68 2.74 -6.23
N ALA A 164 -18.80 3.33 -7.04
CA ALA A 164 -17.67 2.65 -7.66
C ALA A 164 -16.60 2.21 -6.64
N THR A 165 -16.48 2.89 -5.50
CA THR A 165 -15.56 2.55 -4.40
C THR A 165 -16.21 1.67 -3.32
N LYS A 166 -17.53 1.48 -3.35
CA LYS A 166 -18.26 0.69 -2.35
C LYS A 166 -17.80 -0.77 -2.34
N GLY A 167 -17.60 -1.33 -1.14
CA GLY A 167 -17.16 -2.72 -0.95
C GLY A 167 -15.68 -2.98 -1.24
N ARG A 168 -14.88 -1.92 -1.44
CA ARG A 168 -13.41 -1.99 -1.61
C ARG A 168 -12.65 -1.91 -0.27
N GLU A 169 -13.35 -1.96 0.86
CA GLU A 169 -12.70 -2.09 2.16
C GLU A 169 -11.94 -3.42 2.24
N ASN A 170 -10.72 -3.39 2.78
CA ASN A 170 -9.93 -4.60 2.95
C ASN A 170 -10.63 -5.50 3.99
N PRO A 171 -11.15 -6.68 3.61
CA PRO A 171 -11.89 -7.54 4.52
C PRO A 171 -10.96 -8.24 5.53
N ARG A 172 -9.64 -8.21 5.31
CA ARG A 172 -8.67 -8.85 6.20
C ARG A 172 -8.46 -7.98 7.43
N ARG A 173 -8.42 -8.60 8.60
CA ARG A 173 -7.97 -7.95 9.85
C ARG A 173 -6.46 -8.12 10.00
N LEU A 174 -5.82 -7.30 10.84
CA LEU A 174 -4.41 -7.48 11.16
C LEU A 174 -4.23 -8.67 12.11
N ALA A 175 -4.87 -8.59 13.27
CA ALA A 175 -4.85 -9.59 14.33
C ALA A 175 -6.22 -9.81 14.99
N GLY A 176 -7.23 -8.98 14.73
CA GLY A 176 -8.53 -9.04 15.38
C GLY A 176 -9.27 -10.37 15.16
N ASP A 177 -9.04 -11.01 14.02
CA ASP A 177 -9.58 -12.33 13.69
C ASP A 177 -8.74 -13.50 14.24
N LEU A 178 -7.68 -13.22 14.99
CA LEU A 178 -6.82 -14.20 15.67
C LEU A 178 -7.12 -14.30 17.16
N VAL A 179 -8.05 -13.49 17.67
CA VAL A 179 -8.32 -13.31 19.09
C VAL A 179 -9.82 -13.30 19.37
N SER A 180 -10.18 -13.49 20.64
CA SER A 180 -11.54 -13.34 21.17
C SER A 180 -11.59 -12.23 22.23
N GLU A 181 -12.81 -11.82 22.59
CA GLU A 181 -13.01 -10.85 23.66
C GLU A 181 -12.33 -11.32 24.97
N GLY A 182 -11.58 -10.41 25.60
CA GLY A 182 -10.82 -10.69 26.82
C GLY A 182 -9.46 -11.37 26.62
N ASP A 183 -9.10 -11.81 25.41
CA ASP A 183 -7.77 -12.38 25.16
C ASP A 183 -6.67 -11.34 25.43
N LEU A 184 -5.64 -11.75 26.18
CA LEU A 184 -4.43 -10.95 26.35
C LEU A 184 -3.50 -11.13 25.14
N VAL A 185 -3.03 -10.02 24.57
CA VAL A 185 -2.04 -10.01 23.48
C VAL A 185 -0.86 -9.13 23.87
N VAL A 186 0.35 -9.70 23.89
CA VAL A 186 1.56 -8.93 24.21
C VAL A 186 2.18 -8.37 22.93
N LEU A 187 2.34 -7.06 22.89
CA LEU A 187 2.96 -6.31 21.80
C LEU A 187 4.38 -5.88 22.20
N VAL A 188 5.38 -6.51 21.61
CA VAL A 188 6.79 -6.22 21.91
C VAL A 188 7.32 -5.17 20.94
N VAL A 189 7.51 -3.96 21.46
CA VAL A 189 7.86 -2.75 20.71
C VAL A 189 9.21 -2.22 21.20
N PRO A 190 10.32 -2.54 20.51
CA PRO A 190 11.63 -1.95 20.81
C PRO A 190 11.62 -0.43 20.61
N ILE A 191 12.53 0.27 21.30
CA ILE A 191 12.78 1.67 21.01
C ILE A 191 13.54 1.75 19.69
N ASP A 192 12.85 2.18 18.65
CA ASP A 192 13.45 2.45 17.35
C ASP A 192 13.84 3.92 17.25
N SER A 193 15.14 4.20 17.05
CA SER A 193 15.61 5.55 16.77
C SER A 193 15.05 6.11 15.46
N ALA A 194 14.60 5.23 14.55
CA ALA A 194 13.97 5.61 13.29
C ALA A 194 12.49 6.01 13.42
N ALA A 195 11.84 5.69 14.55
CA ALA A 195 10.49 6.18 14.81
C ALA A 195 10.52 7.67 15.21
N PRO A 196 9.57 8.51 14.73
CA PRO A 196 9.48 9.89 15.17
C PRO A 196 9.33 9.95 16.70
N LYS A 197 10.09 10.84 17.35
CA LYS A 197 10.03 11.01 18.82
C LYS A 197 8.58 11.17 19.29
N GLY A 198 8.18 10.34 20.25
CA GLY A 198 6.85 10.37 20.86
C GLY A 198 5.73 9.70 20.07
N ARG A 199 6.03 8.85 19.08
CA ARG A 199 5.01 8.12 18.30
C ARG A 199 5.37 6.65 18.11
N LEU A 200 4.36 5.77 18.15
CA LEU A 200 4.47 4.39 17.67
C LEU A 200 4.50 4.36 16.14
N ILE A 201 5.13 3.36 15.54
CA ILE A 201 5.04 3.19 14.08
C ILE A 201 3.65 2.70 13.68
N LEU A 202 3.28 2.96 12.42
CA LEU A 202 1.93 2.69 11.93
C LEU A 202 1.45 1.24 12.15
N PRO A 203 2.24 0.17 11.86
CA PRO A 203 1.81 -1.20 12.14
C PRO A 203 1.44 -1.46 13.60
N GLN A 204 2.12 -0.83 14.55
CA GLN A 204 1.84 -0.96 15.98
C GLN A 204 0.53 -0.27 16.35
N GLN A 205 0.32 0.96 15.85
CA GLN A 205 -0.93 1.71 16.07
C GLN A 205 -2.15 0.96 15.53
N MET A 206 -2.06 0.47 14.29
CA MET A 206 -3.15 -0.26 13.65
C MET A 206 -3.45 -1.58 14.38
N THR A 207 -2.40 -2.31 14.81
CA THR A 207 -2.59 -3.56 15.56
C THR A 207 -3.25 -3.32 16.92
N ILE A 208 -2.84 -2.28 17.65
CA ILE A 208 -3.48 -1.90 18.92
C ILE A 208 -4.96 -1.58 18.69
N ARG A 209 -5.27 -0.78 17.66
CA ARG A 209 -6.65 -0.41 17.33
C ARG A 209 -7.49 -1.63 16.97
N ASP A 210 -6.99 -2.52 16.12
CA ASP A 210 -7.67 -3.74 15.68
C ASP A 210 -7.99 -4.69 16.85
N LEU A 211 -7.03 -4.86 17.78
CA LEU A 211 -7.22 -5.66 18.99
C LEU A 211 -8.28 -5.06 19.92
N LEU A 212 -8.24 -3.75 20.16
CA LEU A 212 -9.23 -3.06 21.00
C LEU A 212 -10.64 -3.14 20.41
N GLU A 213 -10.78 -2.99 19.09
CA GLU A 213 -12.08 -3.16 18.40
C GLU A 213 -12.62 -4.59 18.52
N SER A 214 -11.75 -5.57 18.69
CA SER A 214 -12.10 -6.98 18.84
C SER A 214 -12.35 -7.38 20.31
N GLY A 215 -12.30 -6.42 21.24
CA GLY A 215 -12.47 -6.68 22.67
C GLY A 215 -11.27 -7.36 23.35
N ALA A 216 -10.14 -7.49 22.65
CA ALA A 216 -8.90 -8.04 23.19
C ALA A 216 -8.12 -6.96 23.98
N ILE A 217 -7.19 -7.42 24.81
CA ILE A 217 -6.43 -6.56 25.73
C ILE A 217 -4.96 -6.52 25.26
N PRO A 218 -4.55 -5.46 24.54
CA PRO A 218 -3.16 -5.29 24.14
C PRO A 218 -2.30 -4.83 25.34
N VAL A 219 -1.23 -5.57 25.61
CA VAL A 219 -0.21 -5.25 26.62
C VAL A 219 1.09 -4.91 25.90
N VAL A 220 1.55 -3.66 26.00
CA VAL A 220 2.74 -3.19 25.26
C VAL A 220 3.96 -3.16 26.17
N CYS A 221 5.07 -3.75 25.73
CA CYS A 221 6.35 -3.72 26.44
C CYS A 221 7.52 -3.64 25.46
N ARG A 222 8.74 -3.32 25.94
CA ARG A 222 9.95 -3.53 25.13
C ARG A 222 10.41 -4.97 25.28
N GLU A 223 11.35 -5.37 24.42
CA GLU A 223 12.02 -6.66 24.49
C GLU A 223 12.86 -6.82 25.76
N THR A 224 13.22 -5.74 26.46
CA THR A 224 13.91 -5.75 27.76
C THR A 224 12.98 -6.13 28.91
N GLU A 225 11.73 -5.69 28.89
CA GLU A 225 10.76 -5.98 29.95
C GLU A 225 9.92 -7.24 29.68
N LEU A 226 9.98 -7.81 28.48
CA LEU A 226 9.13 -8.93 28.05
C LEU A 226 9.05 -10.09 29.04
N ALA A 227 10.20 -10.58 29.55
CA ALA A 227 10.22 -11.69 30.50
C ALA A 227 9.43 -11.35 31.79
N HIS A 228 9.64 -10.15 32.31
CA HIS A 228 8.90 -9.65 33.47
C HIS A 228 7.41 -9.47 33.15
N THR A 229 7.07 -8.88 31.99
CA THR A 229 5.69 -8.74 31.53
C THR A 229 4.97 -10.08 31.49
N LEU A 230 5.55 -11.11 30.85
CA LEU A 230 4.94 -12.44 30.79
C LEU A 230 4.70 -13.05 32.18
N SER A 231 5.65 -12.85 33.12
CA SER A 231 5.47 -13.33 34.50
C SER A 231 4.41 -12.56 35.30
N ALA A 232 4.26 -11.26 35.05
CA ALA A 232 3.38 -10.38 35.80
C ALA A 232 1.90 -10.45 35.38
N LEU A 233 1.61 -10.96 34.17
CA LEU A 233 0.22 -11.05 33.66
C LEU A 233 -0.66 -12.02 34.45
N GLY A 234 -0.07 -12.96 35.21
CA GLY A 234 -0.82 -13.96 35.99
C GLY A 234 -1.58 -15.00 35.15
N THR A 235 -1.75 -14.76 33.85
CA THR A 235 -2.30 -15.68 32.86
C THR A 235 -1.50 -15.60 31.57
N LYS A 236 -1.47 -16.70 30.81
CA LYS A 236 -0.71 -16.76 29.56
C LYS A 236 -1.41 -15.91 28.49
N PRO A 237 -0.70 -15.03 27.78
CA PRO A 237 -1.28 -14.36 26.62
C PRO A 237 -1.56 -15.36 25.50
N LYS A 238 -2.61 -15.08 24.73
CA LYS A 238 -3.00 -15.87 23.55
C LYS A 238 -1.95 -15.76 22.45
N LEU A 239 -1.40 -14.56 22.28
CA LEU A 239 -0.53 -14.19 21.19
C LEU A 239 0.53 -13.17 21.65
N VAL A 240 1.75 -13.34 21.15
CA VAL A 240 2.82 -12.33 21.21
C VAL A 240 3.09 -11.83 19.79
N ILE A 241 3.04 -10.51 19.61
CA ILE A 241 3.36 -9.84 18.35
C ILE A 241 4.59 -8.97 18.59
N THR A 242 5.66 -9.17 17.81
CA THR A 242 6.92 -8.43 18.01
C THR A 242 7.38 -7.69 16.76
N ASP A 243 8.20 -6.66 16.93
CA ASP A 243 8.98 -6.14 15.83
C ASP A 243 9.95 -7.21 15.29
N SER A 244 10.05 -7.33 13.97
CA SER A 244 10.89 -8.36 13.34
C SER A 244 12.36 -8.20 13.68
N GLN A 245 12.84 -7.00 14.02
CA GLN A 245 14.22 -6.80 14.45
C GLN A 245 14.54 -7.44 15.81
N ALA A 246 13.52 -7.65 16.65
CA ALA A 246 13.66 -8.25 17.98
C ALA A 246 13.37 -9.76 18.01
N PHE A 247 13.05 -10.35 16.85
CA PHE A 247 12.60 -11.74 16.75
C PHE A 247 13.47 -12.74 17.50
N ALA A 248 14.79 -12.70 17.31
CA ALA A 248 15.71 -13.65 17.93
C ALA A 248 15.64 -13.59 19.47
N LYS A 249 15.63 -12.38 20.05
CA LYS A 249 15.56 -12.18 21.50
C LYS A 249 14.17 -12.55 22.04
N VAL A 250 13.11 -12.19 21.34
CA VAL A 250 11.73 -12.47 21.76
C VAL A 250 11.43 -13.96 21.69
N ALA A 251 11.78 -14.64 20.60
CA ALA A 251 11.56 -16.08 20.45
C ALA A 251 12.26 -16.91 21.53
N ALA A 252 13.42 -16.44 22.03
CA ALA A 252 14.13 -17.08 23.13
C ALA A 252 13.45 -16.89 24.51
N ILE A 253 12.67 -15.82 24.68
CA ILE A 253 11.98 -15.50 25.95
C ILE A 253 10.58 -16.10 25.98
N VAL A 254 9.86 -16.05 24.86
CA VAL A 254 8.48 -16.53 24.75
C VAL A 254 8.48 -18.07 24.77
N PRO A 255 7.70 -18.72 25.64
CA PRO A 255 7.47 -20.16 25.61
C PRO A 255 6.91 -20.68 24.26
N GLU A 256 7.24 -21.92 23.88
CA GLU A 256 6.80 -22.52 22.60
C GLU A 256 5.28 -22.74 22.50
N ASP A 257 4.59 -22.86 23.63
CA ASP A 257 3.13 -23.01 23.70
C ASP A 257 2.37 -21.69 23.57
N ILE A 258 3.08 -20.55 23.55
CA ILE A 258 2.50 -19.23 23.28
C ILE A 258 2.72 -18.88 21.80
N THR A 259 1.62 -18.58 21.11
CA THR A 259 1.65 -18.19 19.71
C THR A 259 2.51 -16.94 19.52
N LEU A 260 3.37 -16.94 18.50
CA LEU A 260 4.28 -15.83 18.19
C LEU A 260 4.11 -15.41 16.73
N THR A 261 4.10 -14.11 16.45
CA THR A 261 4.23 -13.57 15.09
C THR A 261 4.84 -12.16 15.13
N SER A 262 4.89 -11.45 14.00
CA SER A 262 5.34 -10.05 13.96
C SER A 262 4.37 -9.11 13.27
N PHE A 263 4.51 -7.81 13.60
CA PHE A 263 3.80 -6.74 12.89
C PHE A 263 4.02 -6.80 11.37
N SER A 264 5.22 -7.21 10.93
CA SER A 264 5.55 -7.29 9.50
C SER A 264 4.85 -8.46 8.81
N ILE A 265 4.74 -9.62 9.46
CA ILE A 265 3.98 -10.78 8.95
C ILE A 265 2.48 -10.44 8.90
N LEU A 266 1.94 -9.86 9.97
CA LEU A 266 0.54 -9.42 10.03
C LEU A 266 0.23 -8.38 8.94
N MET A 267 1.15 -7.44 8.70
CA MET A 267 0.97 -6.45 7.63
C MET A 267 0.99 -7.09 6.24
N ALA A 268 1.87 -8.08 6.00
CA ALA A 268 1.86 -8.80 4.73
C ALA A 268 0.57 -9.60 4.50
N ARG A 269 0.00 -10.16 5.58
CA ARG A 269 -1.32 -10.81 5.54
C ARG A 269 -2.41 -9.81 5.23
N TYR A 270 -2.43 -8.71 5.98
CA TYR A 270 -3.39 -7.63 5.82
C TYR A 270 -3.39 -7.10 4.39
N LYS A 271 -2.21 -6.83 3.81
CA LYS A 271 -2.05 -6.35 2.43
C LYS A 271 -2.15 -7.46 1.36
N GLY A 272 -2.47 -8.70 1.74
CA GLY A 272 -2.84 -9.76 0.79
C GLY A 272 -1.69 -10.48 0.08
N PHE A 273 -0.45 -10.37 0.56
CA PHE A 273 0.71 -10.97 -0.11
C PHE A 273 1.56 -11.90 0.77
N LEU A 274 1.07 -12.29 1.96
CA LEU A 274 1.82 -13.14 2.89
C LEU A 274 2.17 -14.51 2.30
N GLU A 275 1.27 -15.16 1.56
CA GLU A 275 1.54 -16.48 0.97
C GLU A 275 2.74 -16.43 0.02
N SER A 276 2.73 -15.45 -0.90
CA SER A 276 3.89 -15.14 -1.76
C SER A 276 5.13 -14.92 -0.92
N ALA A 277 5.00 -14.14 0.16
CA ALA A 277 6.13 -13.78 1.01
C ALA A 277 6.78 -14.98 1.71
N VAL A 278 5.96 -15.92 2.20
CA VAL A 278 6.39 -17.17 2.82
C VAL A 278 7.10 -18.06 1.81
N LYS A 279 6.50 -18.27 0.62
CA LYS A 279 7.11 -19.06 -0.47
C LYS A 279 8.44 -18.45 -0.93
N GLY A 280 8.51 -17.12 -1.02
CA GLY A 280 9.70 -16.38 -1.40
C GLY A 280 10.83 -16.49 -0.38
N ALA A 281 10.53 -16.64 0.92
CA ALA A 281 11.56 -16.69 1.97
C ALA A 281 12.52 -17.87 1.80
N ALA A 282 12.03 -19.02 1.31
CA ALA A 282 12.87 -20.20 1.04
C ALA A 282 13.95 -19.94 -0.04
N ALA A 283 13.73 -18.97 -0.94
CA ALA A 283 14.70 -18.61 -1.97
C ALA A 283 16.01 -18.05 -1.38
N ILE A 284 15.97 -17.47 -0.18
CA ILE A 284 17.17 -16.98 0.53
C ILE A 284 18.22 -18.10 0.67
N GLY A 285 17.78 -19.35 0.90
CA GLY A 285 18.70 -20.49 1.04
C GLY A 285 19.40 -20.92 -0.26
N ARG A 286 19.01 -20.36 -1.41
CA ARG A 286 19.54 -20.71 -2.74
C ARG A 286 20.38 -19.60 -3.37
N LEU A 287 20.50 -18.45 -2.71
CA LEU A 287 21.27 -17.31 -3.18
C LEU A 287 22.77 -17.65 -3.25
N LYS A 288 23.45 -17.10 -4.25
CA LYS A 288 24.88 -17.32 -4.56
C LYS A 288 25.60 -15.99 -4.75
N ASP A 289 26.93 -16.04 -4.79
CA ASP A 289 27.76 -14.87 -5.09
C ASP A 289 27.36 -14.21 -6.41
N GLY A 290 27.20 -12.90 -6.39
CA GLY A 290 26.80 -12.10 -7.55
C GLY A 290 25.30 -12.08 -7.84
N ASP A 291 24.47 -12.85 -7.13
CA ASP A 291 23.01 -12.76 -7.27
C ASP A 291 22.53 -11.36 -6.89
N LYS A 292 21.67 -10.78 -7.74
CA LYS A 292 21.06 -9.47 -7.48
C LYS A 292 19.83 -9.62 -6.59
N VAL A 293 19.75 -8.85 -5.51
CA VAL A 293 18.58 -8.83 -4.61
C VAL A 293 18.03 -7.41 -4.52
N LEU A 294 16.73 -7.26 -4.79
CA LEU A 294 16.04 -5.99 -4.63
C LEU A 294 15.50 -5.86 -3.20
N ILE A 295 15.93 -4.83 -2.47
CA ILE A 295 15.35 -4.44 -1.19
C ILE A 295 14.43 -3.22 -1.42
N SER A 296 13.12 -3.44 -1.32
CA SER A 296 12.09 -2.46 -1.70
C SER A 296 11.27 -1.99 -0.50
N GLU A 297 11.18 -0.68 -0.30
CA GLU A 297 10.40 -0.05 0.76
C GLU A 297 9.24 0.76 0.18
N GLY A 298 8.07 0.69 0.83
CA GLY A 298 6.88 1.45 0.41
C GLY A 298 6.82 2.89 0.92
N CYS A 299 7.83 3.32 1.66
CA CYS A 299 7.93 4.64 2.29
C CYS A 299 9.16 5.40 1.76
N THR A 300 9.11 6.72 1.75
CA THR A 300 10.18 7.61 1.24
C THR A 300 11.03 8.24 2.34
N HIS A 301 10.87 7.83 3.60
CA HIS A 301 11.63 8.47 4.69
C HIS A 301 13.13 8.28 4.49
N HIS A 302 13.89 9.27 4.95
CA HIS A 302 15.34 9.23 4.89
C HIS A 302 15.85 7.98 5.62
N ARG A 303 16.62 7.15 4.92
CA ARG A 303 17.28 5.96 5.46
C ARG A 303 18.25 6.41 6.52
N GLN A 304 18.00 5.98 7.76
CA GLN A 304 18.84 6.37 8.88
C GLN A 304 20.00 5.39 9.03
N CYS A 305 21.10 5.86 9.62
CA CYS A 305 22.21 4.98 9.97
C CYS A 305 21.71 3.84 10.88
N GLY A 306 21.94 2.59 10.47
CA GLY A 306 21.50 1.40 11.20
C GLY A 306 20.06 0.95 10.93
N ASP A 307 19.44 1.43 9.85
CA ASP A 307 18.09 1.00 9.46
C ASP A 307 18.02 -0.49 9.08
N ILE A 308 16.80 -1.03 9.10
CA ILE A 308 16.57 -2.46 8.81
C ILE A 308 16.91 -2.76 7.35
N GLY A 309 16.42 -1.93 6.41
CA GLY A 309 16.52 -2.18 4.98
C GLY A 309 17.93 -2.14 4.43
N THR A 310 18.75 -1.14 4.81
CA THR A 310 20.07 -0.93 4.19
C THR A 310 21.25 -1.41 5.02
N VAL A 311 21.05 -1.70 6.31
CA VAL A 311 22.14 -2.17 7.18
C VAL A 311 21.88 -3.56 7.75
N LYS A 312 20.81 -3.73 8.53
CA LYS A 312 20.61 -4.98 9.30
C LYS A 312 20.26 -6.18 8.40
N LEU A 313 19.32 -5.99 7.47
CA LEU A 313 18.86 -7.03 6.55
C LEU A 313 20.00 -7.51 5.63
N PRO A 314 20.80 -6.63 4.98
CA PRO A 314 22.00 -7.04 4.26
C PRO A 314 22.99 -7.86 5.11
N ALA A 315 23.25 -7.43 6.35
CA ALA A 315 24.16 -8.14 7.25
C ALA A 315 23.62 -9.54 7.61
N TRP A 316 22.32 -9.67 7.85
CA TRP A 316 21.69 -10.96 8.12
C TRP A 316 21.68 -11.87 6.89
N LEU A 317 21.43 -11.34 5.70
CA LEU A 317 21.52 -12.10 4.44
C LEU A 317 22.92 -12.65 4.23
N LYS A 318 23.94 -11.78 4.37
CA LYS A 318 25.36 -12.19 4.28
C LYS A 318 25.70 -13.26 5.31
N LYS A 319 25.25 -13.10 6.56
CA LYS A 319 25.45 -14.11 7.61
C LYS A 319 24.77 -15.44 7.29
N ARG A 320 23.56 -15.42 6.72
CA ARG A 320 22.76 -16.62 6.43
C ARG A 320 23.27 -17.38 5.20
N THR A 321 23.64 -16.65 4.15
CA THR A 321 23.99 -17.23 2.84
C THR A 321 25.49 -17.45 2.68
N SER A 322 26.30 -16.71 3.42
CA SER A 322 27.75 -16.58 3.21
C SER A 322 28.12 -16.05 1.81
N ALA A 323 27.15 -15.54 1.05
CA ALA A 323 27.34 -15.03 -0.31
C ALA A 323 27.56 -13.51 -0.34
N GLU A 324 28.36 -13.05 -1.28
CA GLU A 324 28.49 -11.64 -1.65
C GLU A 324 27.41 -11.28 -2.68
N LEU A 325 26.31 -10.68 -2.21
CA LEU A 325 25.14 -10.34 -3.03
C LEU A 325 25.23 -8.91 -3.59
N ASP A 326 24.69 -8.70 -4.79
CA ASP A 326 24.52 -7.37 -5.38
C ASP A 326 23.16 -6.78 -4.97
N LEU A 327 23.16 -5.76 -4.10
CA LEU A 327 21.94 -5.22 -3.51
C LEU A 327 21.48 -3.96 -4.24
N GLU A 328 20.28 -4.02 -4.81
CA GLU A 328 19.59 -2.86 -5.36
C GLU A 328 18.49 -2.42 -4.41
N PHE A 329 18.20 -1.13 -4.39
CA PHE A 329 17.24 -0.57 -3.45
C PHE A 329 16.20 0.30 -4.14
N SER A 330 14.94 0.19 -3.70
CA SER A 330 13.87 1.11 -4.08
C SER A 330 13.07 1.57 -2.86
N SER A 331 12.42 2.73 -2.97
CA SER A 331 11.65 3.35 -1.90
C SER A 331 10.41 4.08 -2.42
N GLY A 332 9.43 4.33 -1.54
CA GLY A 332 8.18 5.00 -1.89
C GLY A 332 7.38 4.29 -2.97
N THR A 333 6.99 5.04 -4.00
CA THR A 333 6.29 4.55 -5.20
C THR A 333 7.23 3.97 -6.27
N GLY A 334 8.54 4.01 -6.04
CA GLY A 334 9.54 3.43 -6.93
C GLY A 334 9.56 1.92 -6.82
N PHE A 335 9.29 1.23 -7.93
CA PHE A 335 9.44 -0.22 -8.07
C PHE A 335 9.88 -0.53 -9.51
N PRO A 336 10.95 -1.31 -9.74
CA PRO A 336 11.43 -1.60 -11.09
C PRO A 336 10.38 -2.30 -11.96
N GLU A 337 10.29 -1.92 -13.23
CA GLU A 337 9.40 -2.57 -14.21
C GLU A 337 9.96 -3.92 -14.67
N ASP A 338 11.27 -3.98 -14.90
CA ASP A 338 11.98 -5.22 -15.19
C ASP A 338 12.57 -5.81 -13.90
N LEU A 339 12.00 -6.93 -13.48
CA LEU A 339 12.47 -7.71 -12.34
C LEU A 339 13.35 -8.90 -12.74
N SER A 340 13.46 -9.23 -14.03
CA SER A 340 14.10 -10.46 -14.51
C SER A 340 15.58 -10.58 -14.12
N LYS A 341 16.23 -9.44 -13.85
CA LYS A 341 17.62 -9.37 -13.36
C LYS A 341 17.80 -9.79 -11.90
N PHE A 342 16.74 -9.88 -11.10
CA PHE A 342 16.84 -10.18 -9.66
C PHE A 342 16.65 -11.66 -9.38
N ALA A 343 17.43 -12.20 -8.44
CA ALA A 343 17.25 -13.54 -7.89
C ALA A 343 16.18 -13.56 -6.78
N LEU A 344 15.95 -12.43 -6.10
CA LEU A 344 14.99 -12.29 -5.01
C LEU A 344 14.56 -10.83 -4.84
N VAL A 345 13.29 -10.62 -4.55
CA VAL A 345 12.76 -9.34 -4.04
C VAL A 345 12.45 -9.47 -2.56
N ILE A 346 12.95 -8.56 -1.73
CA ILE A 346 12.61 -8.45 -0.31
C ILE A 346 11.90 -7.12 -0.09
N HIS A 347 10.59 -7.17 0.14
CA HIS A 347 9.77 -5.98 0.31
C HIS A 347 9.49 -5.69 1.80
N CYS A 348 9.32 -4.44 2.19
CA CYS A 348 8.83 -4.14 3.54
C CYS A 348 7.34 -4.55 3.69
N GLY A 349 6.75 -4.34 4.87
CA GLY A 349 5.32 -4.61 5.08
C GLY A 349 4.37 -3.74 4.23
N GLY A 350 4.86 -2.64 3.62
CA GLY A 350 4.05 -1.79 2.76
C GLY A 350 2.98 -0.97 3.51
N CYS A 351 3.19 -0.63 4.78
CA CYS A 351 2.19 0.08 5.59
C CYS A 351 1.79 1.46 5.03
N MET A 352 2.66 2.10 4.25
CA MET A 352 2.37 3.39 3.60
C MET A 352 1.71 3.25 2.21
N LEU A 353 1.62 2.02 1.69
CA LEU A 353 1.06 1.69 0.38
C LEU A 353 -0.35 1.11 0.52
N GLY A 354 -1.19 1.35 -0.49
CA GLY A 354 -2.49 0.70 -0.61
C GLY A 354 -2.33 -0.80 -0.91
N GLU A 355 -3.33 -1.60 -0.56
CA GLU A 355 -3.35 -3.05 -0.86
C GLU A 355 -3.11 -3.32 -2.34
N ARG A 356 -3.79 -2.56 -3.22
CA ARG A 356 -3.69 -2.70 -4.66
C ARG A 356 -2.26 -2.55 -5.16
N GLU A 357 -1.53 -1.55 -4.65
CA GLU A 357 -0.16 -1.29 -5.07
C GLU A 357 0.79 -2.41 -4.63
N VAL A 358 0.68 -2.88 -3.39
CA VAL A 358 1.54 -3.97 -2.89
C VAL A 358 1.25 -5.29 -3.61
N THR A 359 -0.02 -5.59 -3.82
CA THR A 359 -0.45 -6.79 -4.56
C THR A 359 0.02 -6.73 -6.01
N TYR A 360 -0.03 -5.55 -6.65
CA TYR A 360 0.54 -5.35 -7.98
C TYR A 360 2.04 -5.64 -8.01
N ARG A 361 2.82 -5.11 -7.06
CA ARG A 361 4.27 -5.39 -6.97
C ARG A 361 4.55 -6.88 -6.80
N SER A 362 3.79 -7.57 -5.93
CA SER A 362 3.88 -9.02 -5.76
C SER A 362 3.54 -9.76 -7.06
N LYS A 363 2.53 -9.31 -7.80
CA LYS A 363 2.14 -9.91 -9.08
C LYS A 363 3.23 -9.72 -10.14
N CYS A 364 3.85 -8.55 -10.24
CA CYS A 364 4.97 -8.33 -11.15
C CYS A 364 6.12 -9.31 -10.89
N ALA A 365 6.46 -9.56 -9.62
CA ALA A 365 7.48 -10.54 -9.26
C ALA A 365 7.07 -11.96 -9.69
N GLN A 366 5.82 -12.35 -9.43
CA GLN A 366 5.29 -13.65 -9.86
C GLN A 366 5.28 -13.83 -11.37
N ASP A 367 4.79 -12.83 -12.12
CA ASP A 367 4.72 -12.84 -13.58
C ASP A 367 6.13 -12.92 -14.19
N ALA A 368 7.14 -12.34 -13.53
CA ALA A 368 8.55 -12.45 -13.91
C ALA A 368 9.25 -13.74 -13.41
N GLY A 369 8.55 -14.61 -12.67
CA GLY A 369 9.12 -15.83 -12.09
C GLY A 369 10.11 -15.57 -10.95
N ILE A 370 10.12 -14.36 -10.38
CA ILE A 370 11.06 -13.95 -9.34
C ILE A 370 10.41 -14.11 -7.96
N PRO A 371 11.05 -14.84 -7.01
CA PRO A 371 10.51 -14.97 -5.67
C PRO A 371 10.48 -13.60 -4.97
N MET A 372 9.38 -13.31 -4.29
CA MET A 372 9.23 -12.12 -3.47
C MET A 372 8.89 -12.51 -2.04
N THR A 373 9.70 -12.04 -1.10
CA THR A 373 9.49 -12.19 0.35
C THR A 373 9.25 -10.83 1.01
N ASN A 374 8.99 -10.82 2.32
CA ASN A 374 8.90 -9.58 3.08
C ASN A 374 9.86 -9.56 4.26
N TYR A 375 10.11 -8.40 4.85
CA TYR A 375 11.04 -8.26 5.99
C TYR A 375 10.74 -9.26 7.11
N GLY A 376 9.48 -9.38 7.53
CA GLY A 376 9.08 -10.29 8.59
C GLY A 376 9.39 -11.76 8.28
N THR A 377 8.95 -12.25 7.13
CA THR A 377 9.17 -13.65 6.73
C THR A 377 10.64 -13.95 6.42
N ALA A 378 11.36 -13.03 5.78
CA ALA A 378 12.80 -13.14 5.54
C ALA A 378 13.60 -13.20 6.85
N ILE A 379 13.35 -12.28 7.78
CA ILE A 379 14.05 -12.26 9.07
C ILE A 379 13.70 -13.51 9.89
N ALA A 380 12.44 -13.93 9.92
CA ALA A 380 12.04 -15.15 10.60
C ALA A 380 12.71 -16.41 9.99
N TYR A 381 12.83 -16.47 8.66
CA TYR A 381 13.54 -17.54 7.95
C TYR A 381 15.02 -17.58 8.31
N MET A 382 15.71 -16.44 8.26
CA MET A 382 17.14 -16.35 8.57
C MET A 382 17.45 -16.71 10.03
N ASN A 383 16.51 -16.50 10.95
CA ASN A 383 16.60 -16.89 12.35
C ASN A 383 16.10 -18.32 12.64
N GLY A 384 15.61 -19.06 11.63
CA GLY A 384 15.12 -20.43 11.81
C GLY A 384 13.79 -20.55 12.57
N ILE A 385 13.02 -19.46 12.66
CA ILE A 385 11.75 -19.42 13.41
C ILE A 385 10.52 -19.21 12.52
N LEU A 386 10.66 -19.22 11.19
CA LEU A 386 9.56 -18.92 10.26
C LEU A 386 8.32 -19.78 10.54
N LYS A 387 8.49 -21.09 10.68
CA LYS A 387 7.40 -22.02 11.01
C LYS A 387 6.68 -21.64 12.31
N ARG A 388 7.43 -21.28 13.36
CA ARG A 388 6.85 -20.83 14.63
C ARG A 388 6.07 -19.53 14.46
N THR A 389 6.61 -18.58 13.70
CA THR A 389 5.97 -17.27 13.49
C THR A 389 4.69 -17.31 12.64
N LEU A 390 4.48 -18.42 11.93
CA LEU A 390 3.29 -18.71 11.13
C LEU A 390 2.27 -19.58 11.87
N ALA A 391 2.48 -19.94 13.14
CA ALA A 391 1.52 -20.69 13.95
C ALA A 391 0.08 -20.10 13.97
N PRO A 392 -0.14 -18.76 13.93
CA PRO A 392 -1.50 -18.22 13.78
C PRO A 392 -2.17 -18.52 12.42
N PHE A 393 -1.43 -19.03 11.43
CA PHE A 393 -1.87 -19.23 10.05
C PHE A 393 -1.55 -20.67 9.59
N PRO A 394 -2.32 -21.69 10.03
CA PRO A 394 -2.00 -23.10 9.78
C PRO A 394 -1.75 -23.45 8.31
N ASP A 395 -2.54 -22.89 7.39
CA ASP A 395 -2.41 -23.13 5.95
C ASP A 395 -1.06 -22.63 5.39
N LEU A 396 -0.58 -21.50 5.91
CA LEU A 396 0.71 -20.93 5.50
C LEU A 396 1.87 -21.60 6.23
N GLN A 397 1.65 -22.03 7.48
CA GLN A 397 2.64 -22.79 8.25
C GLN A 397 2.98 -24.12 7.58
N ALA A 398 2.00 -24.76 6.94
CA ALA A 398 2.19 -26.02 6.21
C ALA A 398 3.11 -25.89 4.97
N LEU A 399 3.38 -24.67 4.51
CA LEU A 399 4.26 -24.41 3.36
C LEU A 399 5.76 -24.45 3.71
N VAL A 400 6.14 -24.58 4.99
CA VAL A 400 7.50 -24.34 5.49
C VAL A 400 8.09 -25.49 6.30
#